data_AF-A0A1X1NHI8-F1
#
_entry.id   AF-A0A1X1NHI8-F1
#
_cell.length_a   1.000
_cell.length_b   1.000
_cell.length_c   1.000
_cell.angle_alpha   90.00
_cell.angle_beta   90.00
_cell.angle_gamma   90.00
#
_symmetry.space_group_name_H-M   'P 1'
#
loop_
_entity.id
_entity.type
_entity.pdbx_description
1 polymer ?
#
loop_
_entity_poly.entity_id
_entity_poly.type
_entity_poly.pdbx_seq_one_letter_code
_entity_poly.pdbx_strand_id
1 'polypeptide(L)'
;MIEKVRRMTAVRKPYLLGHAEIAALYGVERQTSQKWRADGTLPDPDLLVSGNPYWLLTTVLKLNGVGGREATAQRLAAFEAGTPGGYRAKPKASLPVILGITEVAQVLGRDKQAVSRWRHRKQLADADYVLSGSPLWLLDTVLADARARDRAVRHEEVERLRTRERGSQKPRGRTSKPPEARTQPSPPPVPRTFTRDQGDEAEAFLAAVFAQGFSVVIRPKRQKP
;
A
#
# COMPACT_ATOMS: atom_id res chain seq x y z
N MET A 1 10.90 -43.95 -27.43
CA MET A 1 11.48 -43.33 -26.20
C MET A 1 10.97 -41.90 -26.15
N ILE A 2 9.82 -41.65 -25.49
CA ILE A 2 9.13 -40.37 -25.55
C ILE A 2 9.58 -39.52 -24.36
N GLU A 3 10.49 -38.59 -24.63
CA GLU A 3 10.88 -37.54 -23.70
C GLU A 3 9.71 -36.55 -23.61
N LYS A 4 8.80 -36.80 -22.66
CA LYS A 4 7.71 -35.90 -22.34
C LYS A 4 8.31 -34.71 -21.59
N VAL A 5 8.90 -33.77 -22.32
CA VAL A 5 9.36 -32.47 -21.82
C VAL A 5 8.17 -31.79 -21.18
N ARG A 6 8.07 -31.94 -19.86
CA ARG A 6 7.17 -31.18 -19.00
C ARG A 6 7.64 -29.74 -19.14
N ARG A 7 7.06 -28.98 -20.08
CA ARG A 7 7.19 -27.52 -20.10
C ARG A 7 6.60 -27.01 -18.79
N MET A 8 7.44 -26.96 -17.77
CA MET A 8 7.21 -26.08 -16.63
C MET A 8 7.33 -24.69 -17.21
N THR A 9 6.22 -24.11 -17.67
CA THR A 9 6.12 -22.67 -17.87
C THR A 9 6.53 -22.05 -16.54
N ALA A 10 7.76 -21.55 -16.46
CA ALA A 10 8.24 -20.86 -15.27
C ALA A 10 7.25 -19.72 -15.02
N VAL A 11 6.46 -19.83 -13.96
CA VAL A 11 5.41 -18.86 -13.68
C VAL A 11 6.11 -17.56 -13.35
N ARG A 12 6.05 -16.61 -14.28
CA ARG A 12 6.79 -15.35 -14.20
C ARG A 12 6.22 -14.52 -13.05
N LYS A 13 7.10 -13.96 -12.22
CA LYS A 13 6.73 -13.18 -11.04
C LYS A 13 6.73 -11.69 -11.36
N PRO A 14 5.58 -10.99 -11.48
CA PRO A 14 5.64 -9.54 -11.66
C PRO A 14 6.34 -8.89 -10.47
N TYR A 15 7.20 -7.90 -10.74
CA TYR A 15 7.79 -7.10 -9.68
C TYR A 15 6.70 -6.28 -8.97
N LEU A 16 6.37 -6.71 -7.75
CA LEU A 16 5.32 -6.15 -6.92
C LEU A 16 5.91 -5.55 -5.65
N LEU A 17 5.32 -4.44 -5.22
CA LEU A 17 5.77 -3.69 -4.06
C LEU A 17 4.58 -3.42 -3.15
N GLY A 18 4.76 -3.64 -1.86
CA GLY A 18 3.96 -3.00 -0.83
C GLY A 18 4.64 -1.73 -0.33
N HIS A 19 4.08 -1.14 0.72
CA HIS A 19 4.62 0.09 1.30
C HIS A 19 6.07 -0.04 1.82
N ALA A 20 6.46 -1.18 2.37
CA ALA A 20 7.82 -1.39 2.85
C ALA A 20 8.83 -1.42 1.70
N GLU A 21 8.47 -2.09 0.60
CA GLU A 21 9.32 -2.18 -0.58
C GLU A 21 9.45 -0.82 -1.28
N ILE A 22 8.36 -0.04 -1.37
CA ILE A 22 8.38 1.33 -1.89
C ILE A 22 9.31 2.21 -1.04
N ALA A 23 9.18 2.11 0.28
CA ALA A 23 9.99 2.87 1.21
C ALA A 23 11.49 2.56 1.05
N ALA A 24 11.85 1.28 0.98
CA ALA A 24 13.21 0.84 0.71
C ALA A 24 13.72 1.32 -0.65
N LEU A 25 12.90 1.24 -1.71
CA LEU A 25 13.28 1.65 -3.06
C LEU A 25 13.66 3.14 -3.14
N TYR A 26 12.90 4.01 -2.47
CA TYR A 26 13.15 5.45 -2.42
C TYR A 26 14.05 5.90 -1.27
N GLY A 27 14.47 4.98 -0.38
CA GLY A 27 15.26 5.30 0.80
C GLY A 27 14.54 6.24 1.78
N VAL A 28 13.24 6.01 1.97
CA VAL A 28 12.39 6.77 2.89
C VAL A 28 11.78 5.84 3.94
N GLU A 29 11.17 6.41 4.97
CA GLU A 29 10.42 5.66 5.97
C GLU A 29 9.10 5.09 5.42
N ARG A 30 8.64 3.97 5.98
CA ARG A 30 7.39 3.31 5.57
C ARG A 30 6.18 4.23 5.65
N GLN A 31 6.12 5.07 6.68
CA GLN A 31 5.04 6.05 6.87
C GLN A 31 4.97 7.07 5.73
N THR A 32 6.11 7.38 5.10
CA THR A 32 6.16 8.31 3.96
C THR A 32 5.45 7.72 2.74
N SER A 33 5.64 6.42 2.45
CA SER A 33 4.89 5.73 1.39
C SER A 33 3.38 5.70 1.65
N GLN A 34 2.97 5.54 2.91
CA GLN A 34 1.55 5.61 3.29
C GLN A 34 0.98 7.01 3.12
N LYS A 35 1.74 8.04 3.48
CA LYS A 35 1.37 9.45 3.26
C LYS A 35 1.18 9.73 1.78
N TRP A 36 2.11 9.27 0.92
CA TRP A 36 1.98 9.40 -0.54
C TRP A 36 0.71 8.76 -1.07
N ARG A 37 0.27 7.64 -0.48
CA ARG A 37 -1.01 7.03 -0.85
C ARG A 37 -2.21 7.88 -0.43
N ALA A 38 -2.14 8.49 0.74
CA ALA A 38 -3.22 9.30 1.30
C ALA A 38 -3.36 10.67 0.63
N ASP A 39 -2.25 11.27 0.20
CA ASP A 39 -2.22 12.58 -0.48
C ASP A 39 -2.34 12.50 -2.01
N GLY A 40 -2.43 11.28 -2.56
CA GLY A 40 -2.60 11.04 -3.99
C GLY A 40 -1.30 11.06 -4.81
N THR A 41 -0.14 11.28 -4.18
CA THR A 41 1.16 11.15 -4.83
C THR A 41 1.36 9.74 -5.40
N LEU A 42 1.13 8.71 -4.59
CA LEU A 42 1.16 7.32 -5.03
C LEU A 42 -0.22 6.97 -5.59
N PRO A 43 -0.32 6.53 -6.86
CA PRO A 43 -1.60 6.24 -7.50
C PRO A 43 -2.31 5.05 -6.84
N ASP A 44 -3.53 4.77 -7.29
CA ASP A 44 -4.27 3.58 -6.86
C ASP A 44 -3.46 2.30 -7.10
N PRO A 45 -3.58 1.30 -6.20
CA PRO A 45 -2.85 0.06 -6.31
C PRO A 45 -3.23 -0.71 -7.57
N ASP A 46 -2.23 -1.29 -8.24
CA ASP A 46 -2.44 -2.18 -9.38
C ASP A 46 -3.12 -3.50 -8.95
N LEU A 47 -2.99 -3.86 -7.66
CA LEU A 47 -3.55 -5.09 -7.11
C LEU A 47 -3.94 -4.92 -5.63
N LEU A 48 -5.12 -5.43 -5.27
CA LEU A 48 -5.55 -5.62 -3.87
C LEU A 48 -5.61 -7.12 -3.57
N VAL A 49 -4.91 -7.55 -2.51
CA VAL A 49 -4.91 -8.95 -2.06
C VAL A 49 -5.12 -9.01 -0.57
N SER A 50 -6.13 -9.75 -0.12
CA SER A 50 -6.52 -9.83 1.30
C SER A 50 -6.72 -8.44 1.95
N GLY A 51 -7.16 -7.44 1.15
CA GLY A 51 -7.34 -6.06 1.59
C GLY A 51 -6.05 -5.23 1.70
N ASN A 52 -4.89 -5.79 1.37
CA ASN A 52 -3.62 -5.06 1.32
C ASN A 52 -3.33 -4.56 -0.10
N PRO A 53 -2.87 -3.30 -0.26
CA PRO A 53 -2.53 -2.73 -1.56
C PRO A 53 -1.12 -3.10 -2.03
N TYR A 54 -1.00 -3.40 -3.32
CA TYR A 54 0.26 -3.66 -4.00
C TYR A 54 0.33 -2.93 -5.34
N TRP A 55 1.53 -2.50 -5.69
CA TRP A 55 1.81 -1.79 -6.94
C TRP A 55 2.84 -2.54 -7.76
N LEU A 56 2.74 -2.41 -9.08
CA LEU A 56 3.77 -2.82 -10.02
C LEU A 56 4.96 -1.87 -9.91
N LEU A 57 6.17 -2.41 -10.08
CA LEU A 57 7.39 -1.61 -10.13
C LEU A 57 7.29 -0.48 -11.16
N THR A 58 6.74 -0.75 -12.34
CA THR A 58 6.53 0.26 -13.39
C THR A 58 5.60 1.40 -12.97
N THR A 59 4.63 1.13 -12.10
CA THR A 59 3.71 2.14 -11.57
C THR A 59 4.43 3.01 -10.54
N VAL A 60 5.17 2.38 -9.63
CA VAL A 60 5.94 3.06 -8.58
C VAL A 60 7.07 3.92 -9.17
N LEU A 61 7.74 3.46 -10.22
CA LEU A 61 8.83 4.21 -10.86
C LEU A 61 8.39 5.50 -11.54
N LYS A 62 7.08 5.72 -11.75
CA LYS A 62 6.55 7.01 -12.24
C LYS A 62 6.76 8.15 -11.25
N LEU A 63 7.02 7.85 -9.97
CA LEU A 63 7.34 8.87 -8.96
C LEU A 63 8.79 9.35 -9.06
N ASN A 64 9.65 8.62 -9.78
CA ASN A 64 11.06 8.94 -9.88
C ASN A 64 11.28 10.29 -10.60
N GLY A 65 12.10 11.16 -10.01
CA GLY A 65 12.34 12.52 -10.50
C GLY A 65 11.23 13.52 -10.17
N VAL A 66 10.12 13.09 -9.56
CA VAL A 66 9.00 13.98 -9.18
C VAL A 66 9.17 14.42 -7.73
N GLY A 67 9.30 15.73 -7.50
CA GLY A 67 9.41 16.31 -6.15
C GLY A 67 10.63 15.81 -5.37
N GLY A 68 11.77 15.63 -6.04
CA GLY A 68 13.03 15.18 -5.42
C GLY A 68 13.06 13.70 -5.02
N ARG A 69 12.08 12.89 -5.43
CA ARG A 69 12.03 11.46 -5.13
C ARG A 69 12.93 10.69 -6.08
N GLU A 70 13.88 9.94 -5.54
CA GLU A 70 14.83 9.17 -6.35
C GLU A 70 14.90 7.69 -5.94
N ALA A 71 14.54 6.82 -6.88
CA ALA A 71 14.82 5.40 -6.83
C ALA A 71 16.19 5.16 -7.48
N THR A 72 17.25 5.26 -6.67
CA THR A 72 18.64 5.08 -7.15
C THR A 72 18.80 3.76 -7.91
N ALA A 73 19.66 3.74 -8.93
CA ALA A 73 19.94 2.53 -9.72
C ALA A 73 20.38 1.35 -8.83
N GLN A 74 21.14 1.61 -7.77
CA GLN A 74 21.59 0.61 -6.81
C GLN A 74 20.41 -0.04 -6.05
N ARG A 75 19.49 0.77 -5.49
CA ARG A 75 18.30 0.26 -4.78
C ARG A 75 17.36 -0.50 -5.71
N LEU A 76 17.21 -0.02 -6.95
CA LEU A 76 16.43 -0.69 -7.98
C LEU A 76 17.02 -2.07 -8.32
N ALA A 77 18.33 -2.14 -8.57
CA ALA A 77 19.02 -3.39 -8.85
C ALA A 77 18.94 -4.37 -7.67
N ALA A 78 19.11 -3.88 -6.43
CA ALA A 78 18.98 -4.69 -5.23
C ALA A 78 17.56 -5.28 -5.07
N PHE A 79 16.52 -4.48 -5.36
CA PHE A 79 15.14 -4.94 -5.33
C PHE A 79 14.87 -6.02 -6.39
N GLU A 80 15.31 -5.80 -7.64
CA GLU A 80 15.09 -6.77 -8.73
C GLU A 80 15.86 -8.07 -8.49
N ALA A 81 17.08 -8.00 -7.97
CA ALA A 81 17.86 -9.18 -7.58
C ALA A 81 17.18 -10.01 -6.47
N GLY A 82 16.42 -9.35 -5.59
CA GLY A 82 15.66 -10.01 -4.51
C GLY A 82 14.47 -10.84 -5.00
N THR A 83 14.04 -10.71 -6.26
CA THR A 83 12.95 -11.51 -6.84
C THR A 83 13.44 -12.26 -8.09
N PRO A 84 14.10 -13.42 -7.92
CA PRO A 84 14.57 -14.23 -9.04
C PRO A 84 13.45 -14.61 -10.01
N GLY A 85 13.70 -14.47 -11.31
CA GLY A 85 12.68 -14.71 -12.34
C GLY A 85 11.58 -13.63 -12.39
N GLY A 86 11.82 -12.50 -11.73
CA GLY A 86 10.93 -11.35 -11.75
C GLY A 86 10.87 -10.66 -13.12
N TYR A 87 9.76 -9.97 -13.39
CA TYR A 87 9.63 -9.15 -14.60
C TYR A 87 8.89 -7.85 -14.35
N ARG A 88 9.23 -6.82 -15.13
CA ARG A 88 8.51 -5.54 -15.16
C ARG A 88 7.21 -5.70 -15.94
N ALA A 89 6.12 -5.98 -15.24
CA ALA A 89 4.80 -6.03 -15.86
C ALA A 89 4.32 -4.63 -16.25
N LYS A 90 3.62 -4.50 -17.37
CA LYS A 90 2.99 -3.24 -17.77
C LYS A 90 1.67 -3.05 -17.01
N PRO A 91 1.29 -1.81 -16.65
CA PRO A 91 -0.09 -1.52 -16.25
C PRO A 91 -1.03 -1.97 -17.36
N LYS A 92 -2.12 -2.66 -17.03
CA LYS A 92 -3.07 -3.34 -17.95
C LYS A 92 -2.64 -4.72 -18.48
N ALA A 93 -1.45 -5.22 -18.16
CA ALA A 93 -1.11 -6.60 -18.48
C ALA A 93 -2.01 -7.59 -17.72
N SER A 94 -2.21 -8.77 -18.29
CA SER A 94 -2.86 -9.84 -17.53
C SER A 94 -1.90 -10.33 -16.44
N LEU A 95 -2.09 -9.85 -15.20
CA LEU A 95 -1.31 -10.32 -14.06
C LEU A 95 -1.73 -11.74 -13.68
N PRO A 96 -0.79 -12.58 -13.21
CA PRO A 96 -1.15 -13.87 -12.64
C PRO A 96 -2.06 -13.67 -11.43
N VAL A 97 -2.89 -14.66 -11.14
CA VAL A 97 -3.78 -14.62 -9.97
C VAL A 97 -2.93 -14.79 -8.72
N ILE A 98 -2.70 -13.69 -8.00
CA ILE A 98 -1.96 -13.68 -6.73
C ILE A 98 -2.94 -13.72 -5.57
N LEU A 99 -2.65 -14.56 -4.59
CA LEU A 99 -3.47 -14.89 -3.44
C LEU A 99 -2.75 -14.50 -2.16
N GLY A 100 -3.50 -13.97 -1.20
CA GLY A 100 -3.07 -13.80 0.17
C GLY A 100 -3.65 -14.91 1.02
N ILE A 101 -3.35 -14.87 2.32
CA ILE A 101 -3.79 -15.92 3.24
C ILE A 101 -5.31 -16.14 3.27
N THR A 102 -6.10 -15.08 3.01
CA THR A 102 -7.56 -15.17 2.97
C THR A 102 -8.02 -15.97 1.76
N GLU A 103 -7.53 -15.62 0.58
CA GLU A 103 -7.91 -16.27 -0.66
C GLU A 103 -7.41 -17.72 -0.70
N VAL A 104 -6.20 -17.99 -0.18
CA VAL A 104 -5.71 -19.37 -0.04
C VAL A 104 -6.64 -20.19 0.87
N ALA A 105 -7.10 -19.62 1.98
CA ALA A 105 -8.03 -20.29 2.87
C ALA A 105 -9.35 -20.63 2.15
N GLN A 106 -9.89 -19.71 1.36
CA GLN A 106 -11.09 -19.94 0.55
C GLN A 106 -10.86 -21.05 -0.50
N VAL A 107 -9.76 -20.99 -1.25
CA VAL A 107 -9.43 -21.98 -2.30
C VAL A 107 -9.30 -23.38 -1.71
N LEU A 108 -8.70 -23.51 -0.52
CA LEU A 108 -8.49 -24.80 0.14
C LEU A 108 -9.66 -25.21 1.05
N GLY A 109 -10.73 -24.40 1.11
CA GLY A 109 -11.88 -24.66 1.97
C GLY A 109 -11.55 -24.73 3.47
N ARG A 110 -10.57 -23.94 3.92
CA ARG A 110 -10.10 -23.86 5.31
C ARG A 110 -10.26 -22.46 5.87
N ASP A 111 -10.03 -22.33 7.17
CA ASP A 111 -9.92 -21.03 7.82
C ASP A 111 -8.49 -20.45 7.69
N LYS A 112 -8.35 -19.13 7.91
CA LYS A 112 -7.06 -18.43 7.79
C LYS A 112 -6.02 -18.92 8.80
N GLN A 113 -6.45 -19.36 9.98
CA GLN A 113 -5.55 -19.85 11.04
C GLN A 113 -4.97 -21.21 10.68
N ALA A 114 -5.73 -22.07 10.01
CA ALA A 114 -5.27 -23.34 9.47
C ALA A 114 -4.21 -23.13 8.41
N VAL A 115 -4.43 -22.21 7.46
CA VAL A 115 -3.43 -21.85 6.46
C VAL A 115 -2.18 -21.25 7.11
N SER A 116 -2.34 -20.39 8.13
CA SER A 116 -1.21 -19.83 8.89
C SER A 116 -0.37 -20.93 9.54
N ARG A 117 -1.03 -21.86 10.26
CA ARG A 117 -0.39 -23.02 10.89
C ARG A 117 0.34 -23.89 9.87
N TRP A 118 -0.28 -24.17 8.72
CA TRP A 118 0.35 -24.95 7.65
C TRP A 118 1.60 -24.27 7.11
N ARG A 119 1.55 -22.96 6.85
CA ARG A 119 2.73 -22.20 6.44
C ARG A 119 3.87 -22.30 7.45
N HIS A 120 3.58 -22.07 8.74
CA HIS A 120 4.59 -22.15 9.79
C HIS A 120 5.20 -23.55 9.94
N ARG A 121 4.42 -24.60 9.70
CA ARG A 121 4.86 -26.00 9.76
C ARG A 121 5.42 -26.53 8.44
N LYS A 122 5.58 -25.68 7.41
CA LYS A 122 6.01 -26.07 6.04
C LYS A 122 5.10 -27.15 5.41
N GLN A 123 3.83 -27.16 5.80
CA GLN A 123 2.76 -28.03 5.29
C GLN A 123 1.93 -27.35 4.20
N LEU A 124 2.45 -26.28 3.62
CA LEU A 124 1.96 -25.56 2.45
C LEU A 124 3.20 -25.16 1.65
N ALA A 125 3.06 -24.97 0.34
CA ALA A 125 4.13 -24.37 -0.46
C ALA A 125 4.63 -23.05 0.14
N ASP A 126 5.93 -22.80 -0.01
CA ASP A 126 6.53 -21.53 0.37
C ASP A 126 5.85 -20.37 -0.37
N ALA A 127 5.78 -19.22 0.28
CA ALA A 127 5.18 -18.04 -0.31
C ALA A 127 6.01 -17.57 -1.52
N ASP A 128 5.32 -17.26 -2.61
CA ASP A 128 5.97 -16.72 -3.81
C ASP A 128 6.53 -15.32 -3.59
N TYR A 129 5.92 -14.58 -2.68
CA TYR A 129 6.38 -13.28 -2.18
C TYR A 129 6.16 -13.16 -0.68
N VAL A 130 7.00 -12.36 -0.04
CA VAL A 130 6.73 -11.79 1.29
C VAL A 130 6.84 -10.27 1.14
N LEU A 131 5.71 -9.59 0.97
CA LEU A 131 5.67 -8.15 0.72
C LEU A 131 5.09 -7.42 1.93
N SER A 132 5.83 -6.45 2.46
CA SER A 132 5.41 -5.67 3.62
C SER A 132 4.96 -6.54 4.81
N GLY A 133 5.61 -7.69 4.98
CA GLY A 133 5.32 -8.71 6.00
C GLY A 133 4.18 -9.67 5.67
N SER A 134 3.50 -9.50 4.54
CA SER A 134 2.38 -10.36 4.11
C SER A 134 2.86 -11.45 3.14
N PRO A 135 2.62 -12.73 3.43
CA PRO A 135 2.92 -13.81 2.49
C PRO A 135 1.88 -13.84 1.37
N LEU A 136 2.36 -13.97 0.13
CA LEU A 136 1.54 -14.06 -1.07
C LEU A 136 1.95 -15.28 -1.89
N TRP A 137 0.99 -15.92 -2.53
CA TRP A 137 1.19 -17.08 -3.41
C TRP A 137 0.59 -16.82 -4.78
N LEU A 138 1.14 -17.45 -5.80
CA LEU A 138 0.49 -17.59 -7.09
C LEU A 138 -0.57 -18.70 -6.98
N LEU A 139 -1.72 -18.50 -7.62
CA LEU A 139 -2.79 -19.50 -7.66
C LEU A 139 -2.24 -20.86 -8.13
N ASP A 140 -1.43 -20.87 -9.18
CA ASP A 140 -0.84 -22.10 -9.72
C ASP A 140 0.06 -22.81 -8.71
N THR A 141 0.82 -22.07 -7.89
CA THR A 141 1.62 -22.64 -6.79
C THR A 141 0.73 -23.35 -5.77
N VAL A 142 -0.38 -22.72 -5.38
CA VAL A 142 -1.34 -23.30 -4.42
C VAL A 142 -2.03 -24.53 -4.99
N LEU A 143 -2.43 -24.49 -6.26
CA LEU A 143 -3.07 -25.63 -6.93
C LEU A 143 -2.10 -26.81 -7.11
N ALA A 144 -0.84 -26.54 -7.45
CA ALA A 144 0.19 -27.55 -7.56
C ALA A 144 0.48 -28.21 -6.21
N ASP A 145 0.60 -27.43 -5.14
CA ASP A 145 0.80 -27.95 -3.77
C ASP A 145 -0.40 -28.75 -3.27
N ALA A 146 -1.62 -28.24 -3.50
CA ALA A 146 -2.85 -28.94 -3.15
C ALA A 146 -2.92 -30.30 -3.84
N ARG A 147 -2.60 -30.37 -5.13
CA ARG A 147 -2.53 -31.64 -5.87
C ARG A 147 -1.45 -32.57 -5.34
N ALA A 148 -0.25 -32.04 -5.06
CA ALA A 148 0.87 -32.85 -4.58
C ALA A 148 0.61 -33.46 -3.19
N ARG A 149 -0.25 -32.81 -2.38
CA ARG A 149 -0.60 -33.22 -1.02
C ARG A 149 -2.01 -33.81 -0.92
N ASP A 150 -2.64 -34.13 -2.04
CA ASP A 150 -4.00 -34.67 -2.15
C ASP A 150 -5.05 -33.89 -1.33
N ARG A 151 -5.08 -32.56 -1.53
CA ARG A 151 -6.00 -31.66 -0.83
C ARG A 151 -7.16 -31.27 -1.71
N ALA A 152 -8.35 -31.23 -1.10
CA ALA A 152 -9.54 -30.70 -1.73
C ALA A 152 -9.34 -29.21 -2.10
N VAL A 153 -9.76 -28.86 -3.32
CA VAL A 153 -9.76 -27.50 -3.85
C VAL A 153 -11.20 -27.12 -4.17
N ARG A 154 -11.61 -25.92 -3.75
CA ARG A 154 -12.91 -25.34 -4.13
C ARG A 154 -12.82 -24.73 -5.53
N HIS A 155 -13.22 -25.49 -6.54
CA HIS A 155 -13.14 -25.05 -7.93
C HIS A 155 -13.96 -23.78 -8.23
N GLU A 156 -15.11 -23.61 -7.57
CA GLU A 156 -15.91 -22.37 -7.63
C GLU A 156 -15.11 -21.11 -7.25
N GLU A 157 -14.24 -21.22 -6.24
CA GLU A 157 -13.40 -20.13 -5.76
C GLU A 157 -12.30 -19.81 -6.77
N VAL A 158 -11.70 -20.86 -7.34
CA VAL A 158 -10.64 -20.77 -8.33
C VAL A 158 -11.13 -20.02 -9.57
N GLU A 159 -12.31 -20.40 -10.08
CA GLU A 159 -12.89 -19.75 -11.26
C GLU A 159 -13.25 -18.28 -10.97
N ARG A 160 -13.84 -17.98 -9.81
CA ARG A 160 -14.12 -16.60 -9.40
C ARG A 160 -12.87 -15.73 -9.31
N LEU A 161 -11.77 -16.28 -8.81
CA LEU A 161 -10.49 -15.56 -8.71
C LEU A 161 -9.85 -15.34 -10.10
N ARG A 162 -10.05 -16.28 -11.04
CA ARG A 162 -9.58 -16.17 -12.43
C ARG A 162 -10.34 -15.13 -13.24
N THR A 163 -11.66 -14.99 -13.02
CA THR A 163 -12.48 -13.92 -13.61
C THR A 163 -12.23 -12.56 -12.97
N ARG A 164 -11.31 -12.48 -11.99
CA ARG A 164 -10.94 -11.28 -11.22
C ARG A 164 -12.07 -10.69 -10.40
N GLU A 165 -13.13 -11.45 -10.16
CA GLU A 165 -14.19 -11.11 -9.21
C GLU A 165 -13.69 -11.37 -7.78
N ARG A 166 -12.73 -10.56 -7.35
CA ARG A 166 -12.36 -10.49 -5.93
C ARG A 166 -13.53 -9.80 -5.24
N GLY A 167 -14.39 -10.57 -4.58
CA GLY A 167 -15.55 -10.05 -3.86
C GLY A 167 -15.15 -8.84 -3.00
N SER A 168 -16.00 -7.81 -2.94
CA SER A 168 -15.73 -6.48 -2.36
C SER A 168 -14.76 -6.52 -1.18
N GLN A 169 -13.47 -6.28 -1.47
CA GLN A 169 -12.43 -6.25 -0.44
C GLN A 169 -12.34 -4.82 0.06
N LYS A 170 -13.03 -4.52 1.17
CA LYS A 170 -12.79 -3.26 1.88
C LYS A 170 -11.28 -3.20 2.19
N PRO A 171 -10.56 -2.13 1.79
CA PRO A 171 -9.16 -1.97 2.13
C PRO A 171 -8.98 -2.14 3.64
N ARG A 172 -7.97 -2.90 4.06
CA ARG A 172 -7.65 -3.03 5.48
C ARG A 172 -6.99 -1.73 5.94
N GLY A 173 -7.79 -0.89 6.58
CA GLY A 173 -7.39 0.44 7.02
C GLY A 173 -8.63 1.31 7.14
N ARG A 174 -8.62 2.26 8.07
CA ARG A 174 -9.70 3.25 8.22
C ARG A 174 -9.99 3.81 6.84
N THR A 175 -11.24 3.67 6.39
CA THR A 175 -11.74 4.36 5.20
C THR A 175 -11.28 5.79 5.32
N SER A 176 -10.27 6.18 4.57
CA SER A 176 -10.11 7.56 4.22
C SER A 176 -11.39 7.84 3.45
N LYS A 177 -12.39 8.39 4.16
CA LYS A 177 -13.26 9.40 3.57
C LYS A 177 -12.34 10.18 2.60
N PRO A 178 -12.74 10.39 1.33
CA PRO A 178 -12.05 11.37 0.50
C PRO A 178 -11.78 12.55 1.44
N PRO A 179 -10.53 13.02 1.59
CA PRO A 179 -10.32 14.19 2.41
C PRO A 179 -11.31 15.20 1.85
N GLU A 180 -12.32 15.56 2.67
CA GLU A 180 -13.08 16.77 2.47
C GLU A 180 -12.05 17.78 2.06
N ALA A 181 -12.20 18.33 0.84
CA ALA A 181 -11.24 19.21 0.23
C ALA A 181 -10.71 20.09 1.34
N ARG A 182 -9.47 19.83 1.77
CA ARG A 182 -8.90 20.59 2.87
C ARG A 182 -8.78 21.97 2.28
N THR A 183 -9.75 22.82 2.61
CA THR A 183 -9.64 24.26 2.45
C THR A 183 -8.26 24.54 3.01
N GLN A 184 -7.36 24.98 2.13
CA GLN A 184 -6.00 25.30 2.54
C GLN A 184 -6.15 26.15 3.81
N PRO A 185 -5.52 25.78 4.94
CA PRO A 185 -5.64 26.58 6.13
C PRO A 185 -5.25 28.00 5.73
N SER A 186 -6.20 28.93 5.86
CA SER A 186 -5.96 30.33 5.57
C SER A 186 -4.67 30.73 6.29
N PRO A 187 -3.77 31.50 5.64
CA PRO A 187 -2.54 31.90 6.29
C PRO A 187 -2.87 32.56 7.63
N PRO A 188 -2.10 32.29 8.70
CA PRO A 188 -2.39 32.86 10.00
C PRO A 188 -2.41 34.39 9.91
N PRO A 189 -3.33 35.07 10.61
CA PRO A 189 -3.39 36.51 10.61
C PRO A 189 -2.07 37.09 11.16
N VAL A 190 -1.64 38.22 10.56
CA VAL A 190 -0.40 38.90 10.95
C VAL A 190 -0.47 39.30 12.44
N PRO A 191 0.58 39.06 13.24
CA PRO A 191 0.62 39.47 14.64
C PRO A 191 0.37 40.98 14.78
N ARG A 192 -0.57 41.37 15.65
CA ARG A 192 -0.94 42.77 15.91
C ARG A 192 -0.73 43.13 17.36
N THR A 193 -0.29 44.37 17.61
CA THR A 193 -0.14 44.94 18.96
C THR A 193 -1.25 45.96 19.14
N PHE A 194 -1.89 45.93 20.31
CA PHE A 194 -2.96 46.87 20.68
C PHE A 194 -2.52 47.68 21.90
N THR A 195 -2.90 48.96 21.92
CA THR A 195 -2.74 49.84 23.08
C THR A 195 -4.01 49.81 23.95
N ARG A 196 -3.94 50.38 25.16
CA ARG A 196 -5.01 50.28 26.17
C ARG A 196 -6.35 50.89 25.70
N ASP A 197 -6.28 51.87 24.83
CA ASP A 197 -7.39 52.57 24.18
C ASP A 197 -8.01 51.80 23.00
N GLN A 198 -7.39 50.71 22.54
CA GLN A 198 -7.83 49.92 21.38
C GLN A 198 -8.55 48.62 21.79
N GLY A 199 -9.29 48.65 22.91
CA GLY A 199 -9.96 47.47 23.48
C GLY A 199 -10.93 46.80 22.50
N ASP A 200 -11.82 47.58 21.89
CA ASP A 200 -12.84 47.08 20.98
C ASP A 200 -12.23 46.48 19.70
N GLU A 201 -11.14 47.07 19.19
CA GLU A 201 -10.40 46.53 18.04
C GLU A 201 -9.68 45.22 18.38
N ALA A 202 -9.14 45.10 19.59
CA ALA A 202 -8.49 43.88 20.05
C ALA A 202 -9.50 42.73 20.19
N GLU A 203 -10.70 43.01 20.70
CA GLU A 203 -11.78 42.03 20.82
C GLU A 203 -12.27 41.55 19.46
N ALA A 204 -12.50 42.47 18.52
CA ALA A 204 -12.90 42.13 17.15
C ALA A 204 -11.84 41.28 16.43
N PHE A 205 -10.55 41.59 16.63
CA PHE A 205 -9.45 40.80 16.07
C PHE A 205 -9.40 39.39 16.66
N LEU A 206 -9.54 39.24 17.98
CA LEU A 206 -9.55 37.93 18.64
C LEU A 206 -10.74 37.08 18.20
N ALA A 207 -11.94 37.67 18.10
CA ALA A 207 -13.14 36.99 17.60
C ALA A 207 -12.93 36.45 16.18
N ALA A 208 -12.32 37.25 15.29
CA ALA A 208 -12.01 36.82 13.93
C ALA A 208 -10.96 35.69 13.87
N VAL A 209 -9.96 35.72 14.76
CA VAL A 209 -8.91 34.69 14.85
C VAL A 209 -9.49 33.35 15.36
N PHE A 210 -10.38 33.40 16.35
CA PHE A 210 -11.06 32.21 16.87
C PHE A 210 -12.07 31.63 15.87
N ALA A 211 -12.81 32.47 15.14
CA ALA A 211 -13.73 32.02 14.08
C ALA A 211 -12.99 31.27 12.96
N GLN A 212 -11.70 31.55 12.75
CA GLN A 212 -10.83 30.85 11.82
C GLN A 212 -10.16 29.60 12.41
N GLY A 213 -10.45 29.26 13.67
CA GLY A 213 -9.96 28.05 14.33
C GLY A 213 -8.52 28.13 14.85
N PHE A 214 -7.95 29.34 14.97
CA PHE A 214 -6.61 29.54 15.51
C PHE A 214 -6.61 29.72 17.03
N SER A 215 -5.52 29.32 17.68
CA SER A 215 -5.21 29.66 19.07
C SER A 215 -4.33 30.90 19.13
N VAL A 216 -4.49 31.70 20.19
CA VAL A 216 -3.77 32.96 20.39
C VAL A 216 -2.87 32.91 21.62
N VAL A 217 -1.69 33.55 21.52
CA VAL A 217 -0.79 33.78 22.66
C VAL A 217 -0.65 35.28 22.85
N ILE A 218 -1.13 35.79 23.98
CA ILE A 218 -1.05 37.22 24.31
C ILE A 218 0.24 37.48 25.11
N ARG A 219 1.08 38.41 24.63
CA ARG A 219 2.30 38.82 25.32
C ARG A 219 2.17 40.28 25.76
N PRO A 220 2.04 40.58 27.07
CA PRO A 220 2.00 41.96 27.53
C PRO A 220 3.38 42.61 27.35
N LYS A 221 3.43 43.73 26.62
CA LYS A 221 4.61 44.61 26.58
C LYS A 221 4.38 45.76 27.56
N ARG A 222 5.26 45.89 28.55
CA ARG A 222 5.29 47.09 29.41
C ARG A 222 5.78 48.27 28.57
N GLN A 223 4.97 49.33 28.48
CA GLN A 223 5.49 50.62 28.04
C GLN A 223 6.47 51.10 29.13
N LYS A 224 7.69 51.47 28.73
CA LYS A 224 8.60 52.17 29.64
C LYS A 224 7.97 53.53 29.95
N PRO A 225 8.00 53.98 31.23
CA PRO A 225 7.51 55.30 31.62
C PRO A 225 8.30 56.41 30.92
#